data_AF-A0A0A2AA38-F1
#
_entry.id   AF-A0A0A2AA38-F1
#
_cell.length_a   1.000
_cell.length_b   1.000
_cell.length_c   1.000
_cell.angle_alpha   90.00
_cell.angle_beta   90.00
_cell.angle_gamma   90.00
#
_symmetry.space_group_name_H-M   'P 1'
#
loop_
_entity.id
_entity.type
_entity.pdbx_description
1 polymer ?
#
loop_
_entity_poly.entity_id
_entity_poly.type
_entity_poly.pdbx_seq_one_letter_code
_entity_poly.pdbx_strand_id
1 'polypeptide(L)'
;MNSKERSNPKEARNQNHEDMKMNTSENSKKKKDKDLPWWVELLFIQIGLPDKLLIKILKTNKKIKELIKSDKKALITVLFVFATLSYFYPVVKHAKNKLDCEAIAKNYIIKNKNIIGINTREIKMLSINFCYGGEEIYEIENLKN
;
A
#
# COMPACT_ATOMS: atom_id res chain seq x y z
N MET A 1 -26.99 -63.57 82.91
CA MET A 1 -25.93 -62.62 83.27
C MET A 1 -25.90 -61.50 82.24
N ASN A 2 -26.09 -60.25 82.71
CA ASN A 2 -25.56 -58.95 82.24
C ASN A 2 -24.78 -58.95 80.91
N SER A 3 -24.91 -58.00 79.96
CA SER A 3 -25.34 -56.59 80.04
C SER A 3 -25.25 -55.92 78.65
N LYS A 4 -26.12 -54.93 78.39
CA LYS A 4 -25.88 -53.63 77.69
C LYS A 4 -25.48 -53.63 76.19
N GLU A 5 -25.84 -52.70 75.30
CA GLU A 5 -26.73 -51.53 75.26
C GLU A 5 -26.67 -50.88 73.83
N ARG A 6 -27.84 -50.49 73.28
CA ARG A 6 -28.20 -49.32 72.41
C ARG A 6 -27.65 -49.05 70.97
N SER A 7 -28.65 -48.78 70.09
CA SER A 7 -28.80 -47.68 69.07
C SER A 7 -27.85 -47.64 67.84
N ASN A 8 -28.23 -47.40 66.57
CA ASN A 8 -29.42 -46.89 65.86
C ASN A 8 -29.38 -47.39 64.37
N PRO A 9 -30.50 -47.33 63.62
CA PRO A 9 -30.53 -47.68 62.20
C PRO A 9 -30.15 -46.47 61.33
N LYS A 10 -29.48 -46.70 60.19
CA LYS A 10 -29.41 -45.71 59.11
C LYS A 10 -30.12 -46.25 57.88
N GLU A 11 -31.14 -45.50 57.51
CA GLU A 11 -32.03 -45.67 56.36
C GLU A 11 -31.31 -45.83 55.02
N ALA A 12 -31.92 -46.70 54.23
CA ALA A 12 -32.14 -46.67 52.78
C ALA A 12 -31.38 -45.64 51.94
N ARG A 13 -30.76 -46.11 50.83
CA ARG A 13 -31.32 -45.93 49.46
C ARG A 13 -30.47 -46.68 48.43
N ASN A 14 -31.02 -47.77 47.88
CA ASN A 14 -30.63 -48.24 46.55
C ASN A 14 -31.08 -47.20 45.53
N GLN A 15 -30.19 -46.78 44.62
CA GLN A 15 -30.59 -46.22 43.33
C GLN A 15 -29.43 -46.30 42.33
N ASN A 16 -29.52 -47.35 41.51
CA ASN A 16 -29.07 -47.50 40.12
C ASN A 16 -28.41 -46.27 39.50
N HIS A 17 -27.10 -46.34 39.26
CA HIS A 17 -26.49 -45.55 38.19
C HIS A 17 -26.71 -46.31 36.88
N GLU A 18 -27.86 -46.03 36.25
CA GLU A 18 -28.05 -46.25 34.83
C GLU A 18 -27.04 -45.38 34.08
N ASP A 19 -26.19 -46.02 33.27
CA ASP A 19 -25.34 -45.38 32.26
C ASP A 19 -26.23 -44.66 31.24
N MET A 20 -26.63 -43.44 31.58
CA MET A 20 -27.38 -42.57 30.70
C MET A 20 -26.42 -42.00 29.64
N LYS A 21 -26.36 -42.74 28.54
CA LYS A 21 -25.75 -42.41 27.25
C LYS A 21 -26.28 -41.04 26.76
N MET A 22 -25.64 -39.94 27.18
CA MET A 22 -25.92 -38.61 26.64
C MET A 22 -25.28 -38.45 25.26
N ASN A 23 -26.03 -38.83 24.22
CA ASN A 23 -25.79 -38.38 22.86
C ASN A 23 -26.24 -36.92 22.72
N THR A 24 -25.52 -36.00 23.34
CA THR A 24 -25.58 -34.59 22.92
C THR A 24 -24.46 -34.43 21.90
N SER A 25 -24.79 -34.55 20.61
CA SER A 25 -23.91 -34.03 19.57
C SER A 25 -23.84 -32.52 19.77
N GLU A 26 -22.90 -32.09 20.59
CA GLU A 26 -22.57 -30.71 20.79
C GLU A 26 -22.03 -30.23 19.43
N ASN A 27 -22.92 -29.69 18.60
CA ASN A 27 -22.57 -28.83 17.47
C ASN A 27 -22.00 -27.52 18.03
N SER A 28 -20.98 -27.60 18.88
CA SER A 28 -20.06 -26.50 19.06
C SER A 28 -19.31 -26.42 17.74
N LYS A 29 -19.77 -25.52 16.86
CA LYS A 29 -18.89 -24.86 15.91
C LYS A 29 -17.84 -24.15 16.77
N LYS A 30 -16.86 -24.91 17.30
CA LYS A 30 -15.60 -24.38 17.80
C LYS A 30 -15.03 -23.67 16.60
N LYS A 31 -15.24 -22.35 16.56
CA LYS A 31 -14.42 -21.46 15.76
C LYS A 31 -13.01 -21.76 16.28
N LYS A 32 -12.29 -22.62 15.57
CA LYS A 32 -10.87 -22.83 15.84
C LYS A 32 -10.28 -21.44 15.97
N ASP A 33 -9.69 -21.17 17.13
CA ASP A 33 -8.90 -19.98 17.34
C ASP A 33 -7.99 -19.87 16.12
N LYS A 34 -8.15 -18.76 15.40
CA LYS A 34 -7.42 -18.58 14.15
C LYS A 34 -5.97 -18.43 14.56
N ASP A 35 -5.18 -19.47 14.29
CA ASP A 35 -3.73 -19.46 14.46
C ASP A 35 -3.18 -18.13 13.95
N LEU A 36 -2.30 -17.52 14.75
CA LEU A 36 -1.74 -16.22 14.42
C LEU A 36 -1.02 -16.33 13.06
N PRO A 37 -1.05 -15.27 12.23
CA PRO A 37 -0.41 -15.31 10.92
C PRO A 37 1.06 -15.76 11.04
N TRP A 38 1.53 -16.62 10.15
CA TRP A 38 2.90 -17.19 10.20
C TRP A 38 4.04 -16.15 10.37
N TRP A 39 3.87 -14.93 9.86
CA TRP A 39 4.80 -13.81 10.06
C TRP A 39 4.94 -13.35 11.52
N VAL A 40 3.94 -13.63 12.36
CA VAL A 40 3.92 -13.27 13.79
C VAL A 40 4.84 -14.17 14.59
N GLU A 41 4.88 -15.48 14.30
CA GLU A 41 5.80 -16.42 14.94
C GLU A 41 7.26 -16.02 14.69
N LEU A 42 7.58 -15.56 13.49
CA LEU A 42 8.91 -15.04 13.14
C LEU A 42 9.28 -13.78 13.96
N LEU A 43 8.33 -12.85 14.14
CA LEU A 43 8.53 -11.63 14.93
C LEU A 43 8.71 -11.92 16.43
N PHE A 44 8.07 -12.97 16.94
CA PHE A 44 8.25 -13.40 18.32
C PHE A 44 9.65 -13.97 18.59
N ILE A 45 10.19 -14.77 17.67
CA ILE A 45 11.48 -15.46 17.85
C ILE A 45 12.67 -14.49 17.77
N GLN A 46 12.60 -13.49 16.89
CA GLN A 46 13.75 -12.59 16.64
C GLN A 46 13.72 -11.27 17.41
N ILE A 47 12.53 -10.74 17.73
CA ILE A 47 12.38 -9.35 18.21
C ILE A 47 11.73 -9.28 19.60
N GLY A 48 11.09 -10.36 20.09
CA GLY A 48 10.43 -10.37 21.39
C GLY A 48 9.25 -9.39 21.45
N LEU A 49 8.32 -9.53 20.51
CA LEU A 49 7.23 -8.56 20.33
C LEU A 49 6.23 -8.60 21.52
N PRO A 50 5.96 -7.48 22.21
CA PRO A 50 5.04 -7.46 23.35
C PRO A 50 3.57 -7.61 22.91
N ASP A 51 2.79 -8.39 23.67
CA ASP A 51 1.40 -8.76 23.37
C ASP A 51 0.47 -7.57 23.09
N LYS A 52 0.67 -6.44 23.78
CA LYS A 52 -0.10 -5.20 23.53
C LYS A 52 0.08 -4.67 22.11
N LEU A 53 1.27 -4.78 21.52
CA LEU A 53 1.52 -4.35 20.14
C LEU A 53 0.86 -5.29 19.14
N LEU A 54 0.88 -6.59 19.40
CA LEU A 54 0.21 -7.58 18.56
C LEU A 54 -1.29 -7.37 18.49
N ILE A 55 -1.93 -7.17 19.63
CA ILE A 55 -3.38 -6.91 19.68
C ILE A 55 -3.71 -5.63 18.90
N LYS A 56 -2.86 -4.60 18.99
CA LYS A 56 -3.04 -3.33 18.25
C LYS A 56 -2.87 -3.54 16.74
N ILE A 57 -1.84 -4.28 16.31
CA ILE A 57 -1.60 -4.62 14.90
C ILE A 57 -2.75 -5.46 14.33
N LEU A 58 -3.18 -6.50 15.04
CA LEU A 58 -4.30 -7.36 14.62
C LEU A 58 -5.61 -6.58 14.50
N LYS A 59 -5.90 -5.70 15.46
CA LYS A 59 -7.09 -4.82 15.41
C LYS A 59 -7.01 -3.82 14.25
N THR A 60 -5.82 -3.29 13.97
CA THR A 60 -5.58 -2.36 12.86
C THR A 60 -5.71 -3.08 11.52
N ASN A 61 -5.12 -4.27 11.38
CA ASN A 61 -5.24 -5.14 10.21
C ASN A 61 -6.68 -5.57 9.96
N LYS A 62 -7.46 -5.85 11.00
CA LYS A 62 -8.90 -6.15 10.87
C LYS A 62 -9.66 -4.96 10.29
N LYS A 63 -9.45 -3.74 10.81
CA LYS A 63 -10.06 -2.51 10.30
C LYS A 63 -9.65 -2.23 8.85
N ILE A 64 -8.37 -2.38 8.53
CA ILE A 64 -7.86 -2.23 7.16
C ILE A 64 -8.53 -3.24 6.22
N LYS A 65 -8.68 -4.50 6.65
CA LYS A 65 -9.34 -5.54 5.84
C LYS A 65 -10.83 -5.26 5.62
N GLU A 66 -11.51 -4.65 6.58
CA GLU A 66 -12.89 -4.19 6.45
C GLU A 66 -13.00 -3.01 5.46
N LEU A 67 -12.11 -2.02 5.54
CA LEU A 67 -12.06 -0.88 4.61
C LEU A 67 -11.68 -1.28 3.18
N ILE A 68 -10.72 -2.20 3.03
CA ILE A 68 -10.37 -2.75 1.71
C ILE A 68 -11.54 -3.57 1.17
N LYS A 69 -12.31 -4.25 2.03
CA LYS A 69 -13.47 -5.04 1.59
C LYS A 69 -14.66 -4.15 1.21
N SER A 70 -14.89 -3.03 1.90
CA SER A 70 -15.97 -2.10 1.57
C SER A 70 -15.76 -1.44 0.22
N ASP A 71 -14.53 -0.98 -0.07
CA ASP A 71 -14.28 -0.07 -1.20
C ASP A 71 -13.21 -0.57 -2.18
N LYS A 72 -13.22 -1.88 -2.47
CA LYS A 72 -12.32 -2.49 -3.48
C LYS A 72 -12.33 -1.74 -4.82
N LYS A 73 -13.51 -1.29 -5.26
CA LYS A 73 -13.67 -0.57 -6.53
C LYS A 73 -12.93 0.77 -6.51
N ALA A 74 -13.02 1.53 -5.41
CA ALA A 74 -12.33 2.80 -5.28
C ALA A 74 -10.80 2.62 -5.25
N LEU A 75 -10.30 1.60 -4.53
CA LEU A 75 -8.87 1.28 -4.51
C LEU A 75 -8.33 0.92 -5.89
N ILE A 76 -9.07 0.13 -6.67
CA ILE A 76 -8.69 -0.23 -8.04
C ILE A 76 -8.69 1.03 -8.93
N THR A 77 -9.70 1.89 -8.82
CA THR A 77 -9.75 3.15 -9.57
C THR A 77 -8.56 4.05 -9.26
N VAL A 78 -8.23 4.23 -7.98
CA VAL A 78 -7.07 5.04 -7.56
C VAL A 78 -5.77 4.48 -8.10
N LEU A 79 -5.59 3.16 -8.05
CA LEU A 79 -4.40 2.49 -8.58
C LEU A 79 -4.29 2.68 -10.10
N PHE A 80 -5.41 2.61 -10.83
CA PHE A 80 -5.47 2.93 -12.26
C PHE A 80 -5.10 4.39 -12.55
N VAL A 81 -5.56 5.34 -11.74
CA VAL A 81 -5.20 6.76 -11.89
C VAL A 81 -3.70 6.96 -11.69
N PHE A 82 -3.10 6.33 -10.67
CA PHE A 82 -1.65 6.43 -10.47
C PHE A 82 -0.85 5.75 -11.59
N ALA A 83 -1.31 4.59 -12.07
CA ALA A 83 -0.66 3.90 -13.19
C ALA A 83 -0.68 4.74 -14.48
N THR A 84 -1.82 5.35 -14.79
CA THR A 84 -1.95 6.23 -15.97
C THR A 84 -1.07 7.48 -15.83
N LEU A 85 -1.09 8.17 -14.68
CA LEU A 85 -0.22 9.32 -14.41
C LEU A 85 1.27 8.96 -14.54
N SER A 86 1.68 7.81 -13.99
CA SER A 86 3.07 7.34 -14.07
C SER A 86 3.49 7.02 -15.50
N TYR A 87 2.61 6.42 -16.31
CA TYR A 87 2.86 6.13 -17.72
C TYR A 87 3.03 7.40 -18.56
N PHE A 88 2.20 8.42 -18.34
CA PHE A 88 2.27 9.69 -19.08
C PHE A 88 3.32 10.67 -18.54
N TYR A 89 3.81 10.49 -17.31
CA TYR A 89 4.84 11.33 -16.70
C TYR A 89 6.07 11.59 -17.59
N PRO A 90 6.73 10.59 -18.22
CA PRO A 90 7.88 10.85 -19.08
C PRO A 90 7.53 11.72 -20.30
N VAL A 91 6.34 11.56 -20.88
CA VAL A 91 5.88 12.36 -22.02
C VAL A 91 5.69 13.83 -21.60
N VAL A 92 5.03 14.06 -20.47
CA VAL A 92 4.85 15.41 -19.91
C VAL A 92 6.20 16.04 -19.56
N LYS A 93 7.10 15.28 -18.94
CA LYS A 93 8.44 15.74 -18.59
C LYS A 93 9.26 16.10 -19.84
N HIS A 94 9.22 15.25 -20.86
CA HIS A 94 9.91 15.51 -22.13
C HIS A 94 9.37 16.76 -22.82
N ALA A 95 8.05 16.93 -22.87
CA ALA A 95 7.42 18.13 -23.44
C ALA A 95 7.81 19.41 -22.69
N LYS A 96 7.85 19.38 -21.34
CA LYS A 96 8.30 20.51 -20.52
C LYS A 96 9.75 20.87 -20.78
N ASN A 97 10.65 19.90 -20.76
CA ASN A 97 12.07 20.13 -21.03
C ASN A 97 12.30 20.72 -22.42
N LYS A 98 11.54 20.28 -23.42
CA LYS A 98 11.59 20.84 -24.78
C LYS A 98 11.15 22.30 -24.81
N LEU A 99 10.05 22.63 -24.13
CA LEU A 99 9.54 23.99 -24.04
C LEU A 99 10.52 24.92 -23.31
N ASP A 100 11.11 24.45 -22.21
CA ASP A 100 12.10 25.19 -21.44
C ASP A 100 13.37 25.43 -22.26
N CYS A 101 13.84 24.42 -22.99
CA CYS A 101 14.96 24.58 -23.90
C CYS A 101 14.66 25.61 -24.99
N GLU A 102 13.49 25.55 -25.64
CA GLU A 102 13.10 26.52 -26.68
C GLU A 102 13.14 27.97 -26.14
N ALA A 103 12.61 28.18 -24.93
CA ALA A 103 12.61 29.50 -24.29
C ALA A 103 14.03 30.00 -23.97
N ILE A 104 14.89 29.13 -23.42
CA ILE A 104 16.29 29.45 -23.10
C ILE A 104 17.07 29.76 -24.39
N ALA A 105 16.93 28.91 -25.40
CA ALA A 105 17.61 29.05 -26.69
C ALA A 105 17.18 30.34 -27.41
N LYS A 106 15.88 30.65 -27.42
CA LYS A 106 15.36 31.91 -27.98
C LYS A 106 15.98 33.13 -27.29
N ASN A 107 16.04 33.14 -25.96
CA ASN A 107 16.65 34.23 -25.20
C ASN A 107 18.15 34.35 -25.48
N TYR A 108 18.85 33.23 -25.58
CA TYR A 108 20.28 33.19 -25.92
C TYR A 108 20.55 33.76 -27.31
N ILE A 109 19.80 33.33 -28.33
CA ILE A 109 19.93 33.80 -29.72
C ILE A 109 19.68 35.31 -29.80
N ILE A 110 18.60 35.82 -29.19
CA ILE A 110 18.27 37.24 -29.20
C ILE A 110 19.36 38.07 -28.50
N LYS A 111 19.80 37.65 -27.32
CA LYS A 111 20.74 38.39 -26.48
C LYS A 111 22.18 38.37 -27.02
N ASN A 112 22.66 37.22 -27.48
CA ASN A 112 24.08 37.06 -27.82
C ASN A 112 24.41 37.56 -29.23
N LYS A 113 23.46 37.46 -30.18
CA LYS A 113 23.69 37.82 -31.58
C LYS A 113 23.19 39.22 -31.95
N ASN A 114 22.67 39.99 -30.99
CA ASN A 114 22.10 41.34 -31.17
C ASN A 114 21.21 41.41 -32.43
N ILE A 115 20.36 40.40 -32.59
CA ILE A 115 19.61 40.17 -33.81
C ILE A 115 18.43 41.14 -33.87
N ILE A 116 18.70 42.35 -34.34
CA ILE A 116 17.69 43.36 -34.62
C ILE A 116 17.22 43.12 -36.06
N GLY A 117 16.18 42.29 -36.23
CA GLY A 117 15.50 42.13 -37.54
C GLY A 117 15.14 40.72 -37.98
N ILE A 118 15.53 39.65 -37.27
CA ILE A 118 15.09 38.29 -37.65
C ILE A 118 13.64 38.07 -37.23
N ASN A 119 12.88 37.39 -38.09
CA ASN A 119 11.49 37.06 -37.85
C ASN A 119 11.35 36.11 -36.64
N THR A 120 10.33 36.34 -35.81
CA THR A 120 9.99 35.48 -34.67
C THR A 120 9.85 33.99 -35.04
N ARG A 121 9.38 33.68 -36.25
CA ARG A 121 9.25 32.31 -36.76
C ARG A 121 10.60 31.64 -37.02
N GLU A 122 11.56 32.40 -37.49
CA GLU A 122 12.90 31.95 -37.85
C GLU A 122 13.73 31.74 -36.57
N ILE A 123 13.63 32.65 -35.61
CA ILE A 123 14.19 32.45 -34.25
C ILE A 123 13.62 31.18 -33.62
N LYS A 124 12.31 30.90 -33.81
CA LYS A 124 11.69 29.68 -33.28
C LYS A 124 12.26 28.43 -33.94
N MET A 125 12.45 28.44 -35.25
CA MET A 125 13.05 27.32 -35.99
C MET A 125 14.47 27.04 -35.49
N LEU A 126 15.28 28.09 -35.36
CA LEU A 126 16.66 28.02 -34.86
C LEU A 126 16.72 27.53 -33.41
N SER A 127 15.86 28.06 -32.53
CA SER A 127 15.81 27.62 -31.13
C SER A 127 15.44 26.15 -31.02
N ILE A 128 14.52 25.66 -31.87
CA ILE A 128 14.13 24.26 -31.88
C ILE A 128 15.30 23.40 -32.38
N ASN A 129 15.96 23.79 -33.47
CA ASN A 129 17.08 23.05 -34.01
C ASN A 129 18.25 22.96 -33.02
N PHE A 130 18.57 24.08 -32.38
CA PHE A 130 19.57 24.13 -31.30
C PHE A 130 19.24 23.18 -30.15
N CYS A 131 17.96 23.13 -29.73
CA CYS A 131 17.51 22.19 -28.70
C CYS A 131 17.57 20.72 -29.12
N TYR A 132 17.66 20.43 -30.41
CA TYR A 132 17.88 19.10 -30.96
C TYR A 132 19.37 18.80 -31.25
N GLY A 133 20.28 19.70 -30.89
CA GLY A 133 21.73 19.55 -31.11
C GLY A 133 22.21 20.04 -32.47
N GLY A 134 21.41 20.81 -33.20
CA GLY A 134 21.83 21.45 -34.44
C GLY A 134 22.75 22.65 -34.20
N GLU A 135 23.72 22.82 -35.10
CA GLU A 135 24.75 23.87 -35.04
C GLU A 135 24.45 25.09 -35.93
N GLU A 136 23.29 25.12 -36.61
CA GLU A 136 22.90 26.19 -37.56
C GLU A 136 22.93 27.62 -36.97
N ILE A 137 22.79 27.75 -35.64
CA ILE A 137 22.90 29.05 -34.97
C ILE A 137 24.31 29.67 -35.08
N TYR A 138 25.35 28.85 -35.24
CA TYR A 138 26.75 29.31 -35.34
C TYR A 138 27.09 29.71 -36.77
N GLU A 139 26.42 29.14 -37.78
CA GLU A 139 26.59 29.56 -39.18
C GLU A 139 26.10 30.99 -39.41
N ILE A 140 25.03 31.41 -38.74
CA ILE A 140 24.52 32.79 -38.79
C ILE A 140 25.53 33.80 -38.21
N GLU A 141 26.35 33.39 -37.24
CA GLU A 141 27.47 34.22 -36.73
C GLU A 141 28.56 34.39 -37.77
N ASN A 142 28.94 33.30 -38.42
CA ASN A 142 30.07 33.26 -39.34
C ASN A 142 29.80 34.03 -40.65
N LEU A 143 28.54 34.26 -41.01
CA LEU A 143 28.15 35.06 -42.19
C LEU A 143 28.22 36.58 -41.97
N LYS A 144 28.37 37.05 -40.73
CA LYS A 144 28.46 38.48 -40.38
C LYS A 144 29.88 38.99 -40.18
N ASN A 145 30.89 38.13 -40.34
CA ASN A 145 32.32 38.50 -40.31
C ASN A 145 32.85 38.82 -41.70
#